data_AF-A0A385EVI6-F1
#
_entry.id   AF-A0A385EVI6-F1
#
_cell.length_a   1.000
_cell.length_b   1.000
_cell.length_c   1.000
_cell.angle_alpha   90.00
_cell.angle_beta   90.00
_cell.angle_gamma   90.00
#
_symmetry.space_group_name_H-M   'P 1'
#
loop_
_entity.id
_entity.type
_entity.pdbx_description
1 polymer ?
#
loop_
_entity_poly.entity_id
_entity_poly.type
_entity_poly.pdbx_seq_one_letter_code
_entity_poly.pdbx_strand_id
1 'polypeptide(L)'
;MSYLFLSCTEKNVLGQENFSTQLGASAWYSTIENKRSGQDGDRQVYSVFSNTNYNQWNLQLLAGYQDIDNADTQYKDHLTLGGFDYSFNSATKGQIYSAELSYLFPQQFGPITSVRPYLNYSSYRKEQDGFKNSTRFIPGIAFNYQKLTVQAELLMGKHDPYLGDSEGLAAGGSNDKWNKKAFVIFAYYF
;
A
#
# COMPACT_ATOMS: atom_id res chain seq x y z
N MET A 1 24.23 10.48 -10.93
CA MET A 1 23.00 9.87 -10.38
C MET A 1 23.29 8.40 -10.11
N SER A 2 23.33 7.99 -8.84
CA SER A 2 23.66 6.61 -8.43
C SER A 2 22.44 5.99 -7.75
N TYR A 3 22.15 4.72 -8.05
CA TYR A 3 21.07 3.96 -7.41
C TYR A 3 21.46 2.50 -7.24
N LEU A 4 20.97 1.88 -6.16
CA LEU A 4 21.07 0.46 -5.87
C LEU A 4 19.69 -0.02 -5.40
N PHE A 5 19.13 -0.98 -6.11
CA PHE A 5 17.91 -1.68 -5.72
C PHE A 5 18.23 -3.15 -5.55
N LEU A 6 17.92 -3.70 -4.38
CA LEU A 6 18.09 -5.11 -4.06
C LEU A 6 16.73 -5.67 -3.64
N SER A 7 16.38 -6.83 -4.17
CA SER A 7 15.20 -7.57 -3.77
C SER A 7 15.58 -9.05 -3.69
N CYS A 8 15.28 -9.69 -2.58
CA CYS A 8 15.45 -11.12 -2.38
C CYS A 8 14.10 -11.74 -2.03
N THR A 9 13.85 -12.95 -2.50
CA THR A 9 12.62 -13.66 -2.21
C THR A 9 12.87 -15.15 -2.15
N GLU A 10 12.37 -15.77 -1.09
CA GLU A 10 12.45 -17.20 -0.86
C GLU A 10 11.03 -17.76 -0.79
N LYS A 11 10.78 -18.84 -1.52
CA LYS A 11 9.47 -19.51 -1.54
C LYS A 11 9.62 -20.91 -0.98
N ASN A 12 8.90 -21.17 0.12
CA ASN A 12 8.80 -22.48 0.72
C ASN A 12 7.41 -23.08 0.41
N VAL A 13 7.41 -24.27 -0.19
CA VAL A 13 6.20 -25.02 -0.55
C VAL A 13 6.22 -26.32 0.23
N LEU A 14 5.31 -26.47 1.19
CA LEU A 14 5.17 -27.70 1.97
C LEU A 14 4.05 -28.52 1.34
N GLY A 15 4.44 -29.45 0.45
CA GLY A 15 3.54 -30.20 -0.43
C GLY A 15 2.52 -31.12 0.26
N GLN A 16 2.60 -31.31 1.58
CA GLN A 16 1.65 -32.16 2.32
C GLN A 16 0.45 -31.39 2.92
N GLU A 17 0.46 -30.05 2.97
CA GLU A 17 -0.58 -29.28 3.71
C GLU A 17 -1.34 -28.20 2.91
N ASN A 18 -1.32 -28.21 1.56
CA ASN A 18 -1.85 -27.10 0.75
C ASN A 18 -1.36 -25.72 1.25
N PHE A 19 -0.14 -25.70 1.76
CA PHE A 19 0.48 -24.57 2.41
C PHE A 19 1.67 -24.11 1.57
N SER A 20 1.69 -22.83 1.22
CA SER A 20 2.83 -22.21 0.56
C SER A 20 3.06 -20.83 1.15
N THR A 21 4.30 -20.55 1.50
CA THR A 21 4.69 -19.23 2.00
C THR A 21 5.85 -18.70 1.19
N GLN A 22 5.79 -17.42 0.87
CA GLN A 22 6.85 -16.67 0.24
C GLN A 22 7.25 -15.55 1.19
N LEU A 23 8.54 -15.47 1.52
CA LEU A 23 9.11 -14.39 2.32
C LEU A 23 10.06 -13.60 1.43
N GLY A 24 10.02 -12.29 1.53
CA GLY A 24 10.89 -11.43 0.75
C GLY A 24 11.29 -10.17 1.51
N ALA A 25 12.36 -9.57 1.03
CA ALA A 25 12.85 -8.29 1.51
C ALA A 25 13.37 -7.47 0.34
N SER A 26 13.24 -6.15 0.43
CA SER A 26 13.80 -5.22 -0.54
C SER A 26 14.48 -4.04 0.13
N ALA A 27 15.48 -3.48 -0.54
CA ALA A 27 16.17 -2.26 -0.15
C ALA A 27 16.42 -1.40 -1.39
N TRP A 28 16.19 -0.10 -1.27
CA TRP A 28 16.42 0.89 -2.32
C TRP A 28 17.20 2.06 -1.76
N TYR A 29 18.38 2.27 -2.33
CA TYR A 29 19.23 3.43 -2.10
C TYR A 29 19.36 4.25 -3.39
N SER A 30 19.16 5.56 -3.32
CA SER A 30 19.37 6.43 -4.48
C SER A 30 19.58 7.88 -4.10
N THR A 31 20.32 8.61 -4.93
CA THR A 31 20.33 10.08 -4.90
C THR A 31 19.01 10.63 -5.46
N ILE A 32 18.48 11.68 -4.85
CA ILE A 32 17.31 12.42 -5.34
C ILE A 32 17.66 13.88 -5.57
N GLU A 33 17.29 14.42 -6.73
CA GLU A 33 17.52 15.83 -7.03
C GLU A 33 16.36 16.67 -6.47
N ASN A 34 16.68 17.67 -5.65
CA ASN A 34 15.71 18.67 -5.24
C ASN A 34 15.68 19.81 -6.26
N LYS A 35 14.61 19.85 -7.06
CA LYS A 35 14.42 20.88 -8.09
C LYS A 35 14.22 22.29 -7.55
N ARG A 36 13.91 22.45 -6.25
CA ARG A 36 13.72 23.74 -5.59
C ARG A 36 15.03 24.32 -5.07
N SER A 37 15.86 23.51 -4.42
CA SER A 37 17.16 23.94 -3.87
C SER A 37 18.32 23.77 -4.84
N GLY A 38 18.15 22.95 -5.89
CA GLY A 38 19.22 22.55 -6.81
C GLY A 38 20.27 21.64 -6.15
N GLN A 39 19.97 21.09 -4.97
CA GLN A 39 20.85 20.20 -4.23
C GLN A 39 20.41 18.74 -4.40
N ASP A 40 21.34 17.83 -4.19
CA ASP A 40 21.10 16.40 -4.15
C ASP A 40 20.87 15.94 -2.70
N GLY A 41 19.82 15.16 -2.50
CA GLY A 41 19.52 14.44 -1.26
C GLY A 41 19.62 12.93 -1.44
N ASP A 42 19.23 12.17 -0.43
CA ASP A 42 19.29 10.71 -0.45
C ASP A 42 17.95 10.05 -0.09
N ARG A 43 17.80 8.82 -0.55
CA ARG A 43 16.63 7.98 -0.31
C ARG A 43 17.10 6.62 0.14
N GLN A 44 16.49 6.14 1.22
CA GLN A 44 16.69 4.82 1.77
C GLN A 44 15.32 4.23 2.10
N VAL A 45 14.95 3.18 1.37
CA VAL A 45 13.67 2.50 1.56
C VAL A 45 13.90 1.02 1.73
N TYR A 46 13.25 0.43 2.72
CA TYR A 46 13.39 -0.97 3.06
C TYR A 46 12.01 -1.59 3.21
N SER A 47 11.88 -2.86 2.87
CA SER A 47 10.69 -3.62 3.21
C SER A 47 10.99 -5.08 3.47
N VAL A 48 10.13 -5.68 4.28
CA VAL A 48 9.97 -7.12 4.41
C VAL A 48 8.50 -7.44 4.12
N PHE A 49 8.26 -8.53 3.41
CA PHE A 49 6.93 -8.94 3.03
C PHE A 49 6.77 -10.45 3.06
N SER A 50 5.54 -10.90 3.23
CA SER A 50 5.17 -12.30 3.16
C SER A 50 3.88 -12.48 2.36
N ASN A 51 3.79 -13.60 1.67
CA ASN A 51 2.58 -14.06 1.00
C ASN A 51 2.37 -15.54 1.33
N THR A 52 1.38 -15.81 2.17
CA THR A 52 1.07 -17.14 2.68
C THR A 52 -0.28 -17.61 2.15
N ASN A 53 -0.30 -18.78 1.54
CA ASN A 53 -1.50 -19.47 1.11
C ASN A 53 -1.70 -20.70 1.98
N TYR A 54 -2.92 -20.87 2.48
CA TYR A 54 -3.34 -22.06 3.21
C TYR A 54 -4.75 -22.46 2.78
N ASN A 55 -4.84 -23.55 2.02
CA ASN A 55 -6.07 -23.91 1.32
C ASN A 55 -6.61 -22.69 0.53
N GLN A 56 -7.81 -22.22 0.89
CA GLN A 56 -8.45 -21.11 0.17
C GLN A 56 -8.16 -19.74 0.78
N TRP A 57 -7.42 -19.72 1.89
CA TRP A 57 -6.99 -18.49 2.53
C TRP A 57 -5.69 -17.99 1.91
N ASN A 58 -5.60 -16.68 1.75
CA ASN A 58 -4.38 -15.98 1.39
C ASN A 58 -4.16 -14.83 2.37
N LEU A 59 -2.97 -14.76 2.97
CA LEU A 59 -2.53 -13.71 3.87
C LEU A 59 -1.29 -13.03 3.26
N GLN A 60 -1.36 -11.71 3.09
CA GLN A 60 -0.23 -10.89 2.66
C GLN A 60 0.12 -9.90 3.75
N LEU A 61 1.39 -9.81 4.11
CA LEU A 61 1.90 -8.86 5.10
C LEU A 61 3.05 -8.07 4.50
N LEU A 62 3.12 -6.78 4.81
CA LEU A 62 4.23 -5.91 4.47
C LEU A 62 4.54 -5.00 5.65
N ALA A 63 5.82 -4.92 5.99
CA ALA A 63 6.37 -3.90 6.88
C ALA A 63 7.52 -3.22 6.13
N GLY A 64 7.48 -1.89 6.06
CA GLY A 64 8.47 -1.10 5.37
C GLY A 64 8.88 0.11 6.19
N TYR A 65 10.01 0.67 5.82
CA TYR A 65 10.55 1.88 6.41
C TYR A 65 11.13 2.75 5.30
N GLN A 66 10.90 4.05 5.39
CA GLN A 66 11.50 5.02 4.49
C GLN A 66 12.19 6.12 5.30
N ASP A 67 13.34 6.54 4.79
CA ASP A 67 14.08 7.72 5.22
C ASP A 67 14.55 8.45 3.95
N ILE A 68 14.15 9.70 3.80
CA ILE A 68 14.41 10.49 2.60
C ILE A 68 14.92 11.87 3.03
N ASP A 69 16.18 12.16 2.80
CA ASP A 69 16.65 13.54 2.83
C ASP A 69 16.30 14.17 1.48
N ASN A 70 15.31 15.05 1.45
CA ASN A 70 14.92 15.75 0.25
C ASN A 70 15.79 16.97 -0.06
N ALA A 71 16.90 17.21 0.68
CA ALA A 71 17.82 18.34 0.50
C ALA A 71 17.13 19.71 0.51
N ASP A 72 16.10 19.84 1.33
CA ASP A 72 15.29 21.03 1.45
C ASP A 72 15.43 21.69 2.84
N THR A 73 15.49 23.03 2.90
CA THR A 73 15.64 23.76 4.16
C THR A 73 14.32 24.17 4.81
N GLN A 74 13.24 24.28 4.03
CA GLN A 74 11.94 24.78 4.51
C GLN A 74 10.89 23.67 4.64
N TYR A 75 10.91 22.67 3.74
CA TYR A 75 9.97 21.55 3.71
C TYR A 75 10.69 20.21 3.79
N LYS A 76 11.72 20.11 4.65
CA LYS A 76 12.53 18.91 4.84
C LYS A 76 11.72 17.64 5.17
N ASP A 77 10.57 17.81 5.80
CA ASP A 77 9.72 16.71 6.26
C ASP A 77 8.60 16.34 5.27
N HIS A 78 8.56 16.99 4.09
CA HIS A 78 7.52 16.78 3.07
C HIS A 78 8.12 16.35 1.73
N LEU A 79 7.48 15.35 1.14
CA LEU A 79 7.71 14.90 -0.22
C LEU A 79 6.40 15.02 -0.99
N THR A 80 6.37 15.83 -2.05
CA THR A 80 5.19 15.92 -2.92
C THR A 80 5.20 14.78 -3.92
N LEU A 81 4.13 14.00 -3.91
CA LEU A 81 3.89 12.89 -4.83
C LEU A 81 2.74 13.25 -5.78
N GLY A 82 2.91 12.93 -7.07
CA GLY A 82 1.85 13.04 -8.06
C GLY A 82 1.10 11.73 -8.21
N GLY A 83 -0.24 11.78 -8.27
CA GLY A 83 -1.07 10.61 -8.53
C GLY A 83 -2.39 11.00 -9.19
N PHE A 84 -2.68 10.42 -10.36
CA PHE A 84 -3.81 10.82 -11.21
C PHE A 84 -3.77 12.34 -11.50
N ASP A 85 -4.89 13.04 -11.31
CA ASP A 85 -5.04 14.48 -11.57
C ASP A 85 -4.69 15.37 -10.36
N TYR A 86 -4.09 14.80 -9.31
CA TYR A 86 -3.79 15.50 -8.06
C TYR A 86 -2.36 15.24 -7.55
N SER A 87 -1.90 16.11 -6.66
CA SER A 87 -0.70 15.89 -5.87
C SER A 87 -1.05 15.81 -4.39
N PHE A 88 -0.27 15.05 -3.64
CA PHE A 88 -0.41 14.91 -2.20
C PHE A 88 0.97 14.84 -1.56
N ASN A 89 1.05 15.28 -0.31
CA ASN A 89 2.31 15.26 0.42
C ASN A 89 2.43 13.99 1.25
N SER A 90 3.63 13.44 1.27
CA SER A 90 4.06 12.34 2.13
C SER A 90 5.15 12.83 3.07
N ALA A 91 5.21 12.28 4.28
CA ALA A 91 6.38 12.47 5.13
C ALA A 91 7.62 11.85 4.49
N THR A 92 8.77 12.43 4.74
CA THR A 92 10.05 11.89 4.28
C THR A 92 10.50 10.67 5.08
N LYS A 93 10.04 10.55 6.33
CA LYS A 93 10.48 9.51 7.26
C LYS A 93 9.33 8.80 7.97
N GLY A 94 9.34 7.47 7.96
CA GLY A 94 8.36 6.70 8.72
C GLY A 94 8.24 5.23 8.35
N GLN A 95 7.34 4.54 9.05
CA GLN A 95 7.09 3.11 8.94
C GLN A 95 5.77 2.83 8.24
N ILE A 96 5.78 1.95 7.25
CA ILE A 96 4.62 1.56 6.45
C ILE A 96 4.24 0.13 6.81
N TYR A 97 2.97 -0.11 7.11
CA TYR A 97 2.45 -1.43 7.40
C TYR A 97 1.25 -1.74 6.52
N SER A 98 1.15 -2.97 6.04
CA SER A 98 -0.02 -3.47 5.32
C SER A 98 -0.27 -4.93 5.68
N ALA A 99 -1.54 -5.29 5.84
CA ALA A 99 -1.98 -6.66 6.04
C ALA A 99 -3.26 -6.89 5.23
N GLU A 100 -3.28 -7.95 4.44
CA GLU A 100 -4.44 -8.34 3.64
C GLU A 100 -4.78 -9.80 3.86
N LEU A 101 -6.03 -10.07 4.16
CA LEU A 101 -6.58 -11.42 4.26
C LEU A 101 -7.66 -11.60 3.21
N SER A 102 -7.57 -12.65 2.40
CA SER A 102 -8.61 -13.01 1.44
C SER A 102 -8.97 -14.49 1.51
N TYR A 103 -10.19 -14.81 1.08
CA TYR A 103 -10.68 -16.18 1.00
C TYR A 103 -11.27 -16.45 -0.37
N LEU A 104 -10.82 -17.51 -1.05
CA LEU A 104 -11.40 -17.94 -2.33
C LEU A 104 -12.54 -18.93 -2.08
N PHE A 105 -13.78 -18.55 -2.38
CA PHE A 105 -14.87 -19.52 -2.32
C PHE A 105 -14.65 -20.62 -3.35
N PRO A 106 -14.63 -21.91 -2.92
CA PRO A 106 -14.43 -23.02 -3.84
C PRO A 106 -15.67 -23.30 -4.69
N GLN A 107 -16.85 -22.86 -4.25
CA GLN A 107 -18.10 -23.04 -4.99
C GLN A 107 -18.26 -21.98 -6.09
N GLN A 108 -18.86 -22.41 -7.19
CA GLN A 108 -19.34 -21.52 -8.24
C GLN A 108 -20.83 -21.24 -8.05
N PHE A 109 -21.26 -20.02 -8.33
CA PHE A 109 -22.64 -19.58 -8.18
C PHE A 109 -23.21 -19.25 -9.56
N GLY A 110 -23.55 -20.30 -10.32
CA GLY A 110 -24.00 -20.17 -11.71
C GLY A 110 -22.93 -19.47 -12.57
N PRO A 111 -23.22 -18.31 -13.20
CA PRO A 111 -22.25 -17.57 -14.02
C PRO A 111 -21.19 -16.83 -13.20
N ILE A 112 -21.34 -16.75 -11.86
CA ILE A 112 -20.40 -16.08 -10.96
C ILE A 112 -19.34 -17.07 -10.49
N THR A 113 -18.08 -16.75 -10.72
CA THR A 113 -16.93 -17.59 -10.36
C THR A 113 -15.85 -16.78 -9.64
N SER A 114 -14.89 -17.47 -9.02
CA SER A 114 -13.74 -16.86 -8.33
C SER A 114 -14.13 -15.81 -7.28
N VAL A 115 -15.21 -16.07 -6.53
CA VAL A 115 -15.68 -15.15 -5.48
C VAL A 115 -14.64 -15.08 -4.38
N ARG A 116 -14.13 -13.88 -4.13
CA ARG A 116 -13.07 -13.61 -3.18
C ARG A 116 -13.39 -12.36 -2.37
N PRO A 117 -14.03 -12.47 -1.19
CA PRO A 117 -13.96 -11.42 -0.21
C PRO A 117 -12.53 -11.25 0.30
N TYR A 118 -12.19 -10.01 0.65
CA TYR A 118 -10.92 -9.68 1.25
C TYR A 118 -11.06 -8.49 2.19
N LEU A 119 -10.05 -8.36 3.04
CA LEU A 119 -9.91 -7.28 3.99
C LEU A 119 -8.47 -6.81 4.01
N ASN A 120 -8.25 -5.56 3.66
CA ASN A 120 -6.95 -4.90 3.77
C ASN A 120 -6.96 -3.90 4.93
N TYR A 121 -5.88 -3.90 5.71
CA TYR A 121 -5.54 -2.84 6.65
C TYR A 121 -4.16 -2.30 6.27
N SER A 122 -4.02 -0.98 6.24
CA SER A 122 -2.73 -0.34 6.05
C SER A 122 -2.58 0.91 6.91
N SER A 123 -1.33 1.23 7.26
CA SER A 123 -1.00 2.39 8.07
C SER A 123 0.36 2.95 7.68
N TYR A 124 0.48 4.28 7.74
CA TYR A 124 1.74 4.98 7.63
C TYR A 124 1.99 5.77 8.92
N ARG A 125 2.99 5.34 9.68
CA ARG A 125 3.41 5.97 10.93
C ARG A 125 4.57 6.91 10.65
N LYS A 126 4.33 8.20 10.83
CA LYS A 126 5.36 9.22 10.59
C LYS A 126 6.20 9.39 11.84
N GLU A 127 7.49 9.63 11.65
CA GLU A 127 8.41 9.93 12.75
C GLU A 127 8.49 11.43 13.06
N GLN A 128 8.10 12.29 12.12
CA GLN A 128 8.11 13.72 12.34
C GLN A 128 7.09 14.12 13.41
N ASP A 129 7.57 14.83 14.44
CA ASP A 129 6.73 15.34 15.52
C ASP A 129 5.60 16.23 14.97
N GLY A 130 4.40 16.02 15.51
CA GLY A 130 3.19 16.74 15.11
C GLY A 130 2.48 16.16 13.89
N PHE A 131 3.09 15.24 13.14
CA PHE A 131 2.43 14.59 12.00
C PHE A 131 1.46 13.51 12.48
N LYS A 132 0.29 13.46 11.85
CA LYS A 132 -0.75 12.48 12.20
C LYS A 132 -0.60 11.21 11.38
N ASN A 133 -0.67 10.04 12.02
CA ASN A 133 -0.56 8.75 11.32
C ASN A 133 -1.72 8.50 10.37
N SER A 134 -1.44 7.94 9.20
CA SER A 134 -2.47 7.49 8.26
C SER A 134 -2.95 6.10 8.62
N THR A 135 -4.23 5.85 8.45
CA THR A 135 -4.80 4.50 8.61
C THR A 135 -5.90 4.28 7.60
N ARG A 136 -5.88 3.13 6.95
CA ARG A 136 -6.87 2.70 5.97
C ARG A 136 -7.30 1.26 6.24
N PHE A 137 -8.57 1.02 5.99
CA PHE A 137 -9.21 -0.27 6.04
C PHE A 137 -10.12 -0.43 4.82
N ILE A 138 -10.00 -1.56 4.13
CA ILE A 138 -10.72 -1.85 2.89
C ILE A 138 -11.32 -3.27 2.95
N PRO A 139 -12.56 -3.43 3.39
CA PRO A 139 -13.37 -4.58 3.02
C PRO A 139 -13.73 -4.49 1.55
N GLY A 140 -13.54 -5.60 0.84
CA GLY A 140 -13.89 -5.71 -0.56
C GLY A 140 -14.29 -7.13 -0.95
N ILE A 141 -14.82 -7.23 -2.16
CA ILE A 141 -15.13 -8.49 -2.81
C ILE A 141 -14.80 -8.39 -4.29
N ALA A 142 -14.12 -9.42 -4.79
CA ALA A 142 -13.85 -9.61 -6.21
C ALA A 142 -14.55 -10.87 -6.70
N PHE A 143 -15.08 -10.86 -7.92
CA PHE A 143 -15.62 -12.03 -8.59
C PHE A 143 -15.61 -11.86 -10.10
N ASN A 144 -15.71 -12.98 -10.82
CA ASN A 144 -15.87 -13.00 -12.26
C ASN A 144 -17.32 -13.29 -12.63
N TYR A 145 -17.83 -12.58 -13.63
CA TYR A 145 -19.09 -12.83 -14.31
C TYR A 145 -18.81 -12.94 -15.82
N GLN A 146 -18.74 -14.17 -16.33
CA GLN A 146 -18.32 -14.43 -17.72
C GLN A 146 -16.97 -13.75 -18.05
N LYS A 147 -16.94 -12.79 -18.98
CA LYS A 147 -15.76 -12.02 -19.40
C LYS A 147 -15.47 -10.78 -18.54
N LEU A 148 -16.30 -10.53 -17.54
CA LEU A 148 -16.22 -9.36 -16.66
C LEU A 148 -15.62 -9.77 -15.31
N THR A 149 -14.59 -9.06 -14.86
CA THR A 149 -14.13 -9.09 -13.47
C THR A 149 -14.70 -7.87 -12.76
N VAL A 150 -15.35 -8.10 -11.63
CA VAL A 150 -15.95 -7.05 -10.79
C VAL A 150 -15.20 -7.03 -9.47
N GLN A 151 -14.83 -5.84 -9.02
CA GLN A 151 -14.24 -5.60 -7.70
C GLN A 151 -15.01 -4.46 -7.03
N ALA A 152 -15.61 -4.73 -5.87
CA ALA A 152 -16.33 -3.72 -5.10
C ALA A 152 -15.62 -3.51 -3.76
N GLU A 153 -15.32 -2.26 -3.43
CA GLU A 153 -14.56 -1.88 -2.24
C GLU A 153 -15.24 -0.75 -1.45
N LEU A 154 -15.11 -0.81 -0.14
CA LEU A 154 -15.43 0.28 0.77
C LEU A 154 -14.15 0.71 1.48
N LEU A 155 -13.56 1.83 1.05
CA LEU A 155 -12.42 2.44 1.72
C LEU A 155 -12.91 3.19 2.95
N MET A 156 -12.29 2.94 4.08
CA MET A 156 -12.51 3.67 5.33
C MET A 156 -11.16 4.03 5.94
N GLY A 157 -11.00 5.25 6.43
CA GLY A 157 -9.69 5.68 6.91
C GLY A 157 -9.67 7.02 7.61
N LYS A 158 -8.50 7.32 8.19
CA LYS A 158 -8.11 8.61 8.75
C LYS A 158 -6.81 9.08 8.11
N HIS A 159 -6.70 10.39 7.91
CA HIS A 159 -5.51 11.02 7.33
C HIS A 159 -5.07 10.33 6.03
N ASP A 160 -5.99 10.30 5.08
CA ASP A 160 -5.83 9.54 3.84
C ASP A 160 -6.16 10.43 2.63
N PRO A 161 -5.23 10.59 1.68
CA PRO A 161 -5.46 11.41 0.49
C PRO A 161 -6.61 10.92 -0.38
N TYR A 162 -6.90 9.61 -0.40
CA TYR A 162 -8.01 9.05 -1.16
C TYR A 162 -9.37 9.31 -0.51
N LEU A 163 -9.38 9.74 0.75
CA LEU A 163 -10.56 10.11 1.51
C LEU A 163 -10.66 11.64 1.75
N GLY A 164 -9.88 12.43 1.00
CA GLY A 164 -9.99 13.88 0.96
C GLY A 164 -9.00 14.66 1.82
N ASP A 165 -7.94 14.02 2.33
CA ASP A 165 -6.88 14.68 3.10
C ASP A 165 -5.56 14.71 2.31
N SER A 166 -5.29 15.79 1.56
CA SER A 166 -4.10 15.93 0.71
C SER A 166 -2.78 15.93 1.49
N GLU A 167 -2.82 16.26 2.78
CA GLU A 167 -1.70 16.16 3.72
C GLU A 167 -1.71 14.82 4.47
N GLY A 168 -2.63 13.93 4.11
CA GLY A 168 -2.90 12.69 4.84
C GLY A 168 -1.66 11.85 5.02
N LEU A 169 -0.76 11.76 4.04
CA LEU A 169 0.51 11.01 4.16
C LEU A 169 1.67 11.84 4.75
N ALA A 170 1.50 13.15 4.99
CA ALA A 170 2.47 14.03 5.65
C ALA A 170 1.93 14.51 7.01
N ALA A 171 1.76 15.82 7.21
CA ALA A 171 1.32 16.40 8.47
C ALA A 171 -0.05 15.90 8.95
N GLY A 172 -0.92 15.51 8.01
CA GLY A 172 -2.32 15.21 8.24
C GLY A 172 -3.15 16.48 8.35
N GLY A 173 -4.38 16.42 7.86
CA GLY A 173 -5.33 17.52 7.91
C GLY A 173 -5.93 17.74 9.31
N SER A 174 -6.75 18.79 9.41
CA SER A 174 -7.49 19.13 10.64
C SER A 174 -8.65 18.18 10.94
N ASN A 175 -9.05 17.33 9.99
CA ASN A 175 -10.16 16.39 10.15
C ASN A 175 -9.69 15.04 10.74
N ASP A 176 -9.94 14.84 12.04
CA ASP A 176 -9.60 13.59 12.76
C ASP A 176 -10.70 12.51 12.71
N LYS A 177 -11.75 12.72 11.91
CA LYS A 177 -12.86 11.78 11.76
C LYS A 177 -12.51 10.67 10.77
N TRP A 178 -13.16 9.52 10.95
CA TRP A 178 -13.16 8.47 9.94
C TRP A 178 -13.97 8.93 8.73
N ASN A 179 -13.37 8.83 7.54
CA ASN A 179 -14.02 9.09 6.27
C ASN A 179 -14.21 7.77 5.53
N LYS A 180 -15.15 7.74 4.57
CA LYS A 180 -15.45 6.54 3.78
C LYS A 180 -15.76 6.88 2.33
N LYS A 181 -15.33 6.00 1.42
CA LYS A 181 -15.61 6.08 -0.01
C LYS A 181 -15.81 4.67 -0.55
N ALA A 182 -16.88 4.44 -1.30
CA ALA A 182 -17.10 3.18 -1.98
C ALA A 182 -16.79 3.33 -3.47
N PHE A 183 -16.26 2.27 -4.08
CA PHE A 183 -16.12 2.20 -5.53
C PHE A 183 -16.31 0.78 -6.03
N VAL A 184 -16.62 0.68 -7.32
CA VAL A 184 -16.72 -0.60 -8.04
C VAL A 184 -15.91 -0.47 -9.32
N ILE A 185 -14.99 -1.41 -9.53
CA ILE A 185 -14.16 -1.52 -10.73
C ILE A 185 -14.72 -2.67 -11.57
N PHE A 186 -14.79 -2.42 -12.87
CA PHE A 186 -15.19 -3.38 -13.88
C PHE A 186 -14.04 -3.53 -14.88
N ALA A 187 -13.48 -4.73 -15.00
CA ALA A 187 -12.48 -5.06 -16.00
C ALA A 187 -13.06 -6.09 -16.98
N TYR A 188 -13.07 -5.76 -18.27
CA TYR A 188 -13.60 -6.63 -19.32
C TYR A 188 -12.48 -7.21 -20.16
N TYR A 189 -12.46 -8.54 -20.30
CA TYR A 189 -11.48 -9.25 -21.11
C TYR A 189 -12.12 -9.61 -22.47
N PHE A 190 -11.52 -9.10 -23.56
CA PHE A 190 -11.98 -9.34 -24.93
C PHE A 190 -11.65 -10.74 -25.41
#